data_AF-A0A522C395-F1
#
_entry.id   AF-A0A522C395-F1
#
_cell.length_a   1.000
_cell.length_b   1.000
_cell.length_c   1.000
_cell.angle_alpha   90.00
_cell.angle_beta   90.00
_cell.angle_gamma   90.00
#
_symmetry.space_group_name_H-M   'P 1'
#
loop_
_entity.id
_entity.type
_entity.pdbx_description
1 polymer ?
#
loop_
_entity_poly.entity_id
_entity_poly.type
_entity_poly.pdbx_seq_one_letter_code
_entity_poly.pdbx_strand_id
1 'polypeptide(L)' 'KKVWEYIKKNKLQDPVQKRIIKADDKLKSLLKKAQVDMFELTKIISSHLK' A
#
# COMPACT_ATOMS: atom_id res chain seq x y z
N LYS A 1 7.93 -5.39 -6.20
CA LYS A 1 8.67 -5.31 -4.90
C LYS A 1 8.87 -3.88 -4.39
N LYS A 2 9.19 -2.90 -5.27
CA LYS A 2 9.40 -1.48 -4.88
C LYS A 2 8.32 -0.84 -4.00
N VAL A 3 7.04 -1.13 -4.25
CA VAL A 3 5.92 -0.58 -3.45
C VAL A 3 5.96 -1.08 -2.00
N TRP A 4 6.24 -2.37 -1.80
CA TRP A 4 6.33 -2.97 -0.47
C TRP A 4 7.52 -2.43 0.34
N GLU A 5 8.65 -2.25 -0.33
CA GLU A 5 9.82 -1.62 0.26
C GLU A 5 9.55 -0.16 0.63
N TYR A 6 8.81 0.57 -0.21
CA TYR A 6 8.37 1.94 0.10
C TYR A 6 7.45 1.98 1.33
N ILE A 7 6.45 1.10 1.41
CA ILE A 7 5.53 1.03 2.55
C ILE A 7 6.28 0.74 3.85
N LYS A 8 7.22 -0.21 3.83
CA LYS A 8 8.07 -0.53 4.99
C LYS A 8 8.99 0.62 5.35
N LYS A 9 9.66 1.23 4.36
CA LYS A 9 10.59 2.35 4.58
C LYS A 9 9.89 3.57 5.16
N ASN A 10 8.67 3.85 4.73
CA ASN A 10 7.86 4.97 5.20
C ASN A 10 6.93 4.63 6.37
N LYS A 11 7.01 3.40 6.90
CA LYS A 11 6.16 2.90 8.01
C LYS A 11 4.67 3.19 7.81
N LEU A 12 4.18 2.93 6.60
CA LEU A 12 2.80 3.20 6.21
C LEU A 12 1.80 2.12 6.65
N GLN A 13 2.29 1.05 7.29
CA GLN A 13 1.43 0.09 7.98
C GLN A 13 0.86 0.73 9.25
N ASP A 14 -0.43 0.57 9.44
CA ASP A 14 -1.07 1.07 10.65
C ASP A 14 -0.59 0.27 11.88
N PRO A 15 -0.12 0.95 12.95
CA PRO A 15 0.45 0.28 14.11
C PRO A 15 -0.60 -0.48 14.94
N VAL A 16 -1.87 -0.07 14.85
CA VAL A 16 -2.99 -0.70 15.54
C VAL A 16 -3.57 -1.82 14.67
N GLN A 17 -3.76 -1.53 13.39
CA GLN A 17 -4.26 -2.50 12.42
C GLN A 17 -3.19 -2.87 11.41
N LYS A 18 -2.34 -3.85 11.74
CA LYS A 18 -1.22 -4.33 10.89
C LYS A 18 -1.63 -4.80 9.47
N ARG A 19 -2.94 -4.96 9.23
CA ARG A 19 -3.53 -5.32 7.93
C ARG A 19 -3.83 -4.11 7.05
N ILE A 20 -3.95 -2.91 7.65
CA ILE A 20 -4.25 -1.65 6.97
C ILE A 20 -2.95 -0.95 6.63
N ILE A 21 -2.91 -0.43 5.41
CA ILE A 21 -1.82 0.38 4.88
C ILE A 21 -2.42 1.73 4.53
N LYS A 22 -1.92 2.78 5.19
CA LYS A 22 -2.28 4.16 4.89
C LYS A 22 -1.51 4.58 3.65
N ALA A 23 -2.24 4.84 2.58
CA ALA A 23 -1.67 5.35 1.36
C ALA A 23 -1.26 6.81 1.59
N ASP A 24 0.04 7.08 1.48
CA ASP A 24 0.52 8.46 1.37
C ASP A 24 0.11 9.05 0.01
N ASP A 25 0.42 10.32 -0.27
CA ASP A 25 0.04 10.95 -1.54
C ASP A 25 0.56 10.22 -2.78
N LYS A 26 1.76 9.59 -2.72
CA LYS A 26 2.29 8.80 -3.84
C LYS A 26 1.54 7.48 -4.02
N LEU A 27 1.24 6.79 -2.91
CA LEU A 27 0.45 5.58 -2.92
C LEU A 27 -1.01 5.86 -3.26
N LYS A 28 -1.57 7.01 -2.89
CA LYS A 28 -2.92 7.41 -3.29
C LYS A 28 -3.03 7.58 -4.80
N SER A 29 -2.01 8.13 -5.47
CA SER A 29 -2.02 8.19 -6.94
C SER A 29 -2.01 6.80 -7.59
N LEU A 30 -1.34 5.82 -6.98
CA LEU A 30 -1.28 4.44 -7.48
C LEU A 30 -2.52 3.61 -7.12
N LEU A 31 -2.91 3.64 -5.85
CA LEU A 31 -3.99 2.83 -5.27
C LEU A 31 -5.37 3.46 -5.45
N LYS A 32 -5.44 4.77 -5.74
CA LYS A 32 -6.66 5.60 -5.81
C LYS A 32 -7.51 5.57 -4.53
N LYS A 33 -6.94 5.09 -3.42
CA LYS A 33 -7.58 4.95 -2.12
C LYS A 33 -6.68 5.54 -1.05
N ALA A 34 -7.29 6.13 -0.02
CA ALA A 34 -6.56 6.68 1.13
C ALA A 34 -6.01 5.57 2.05
N GLN A 35 -6.66 4.42 2.09
CA GLN A 35 -6.30 3.28 2.91
C GLN A 35 -6.63 2.02 2.11
N VAL A 36 -5.75 1.03 2.16
CA VAL A 36 -5.96 -0.28 1.56
C VAL A 36 -5.58 -1.34 2.57
N ASP A 37 -6.20 -2.51 2.49
CA ASP A 37 -5.69 -3.65 3.23
C ASP A 37 -4.53 -4.33 2.48
N MET A 38 -3.87 -5.28 3.13
CA MET A 38 -2.78 -6.04 2.52
C MET A 38 -3.23 -6.83 1.28
N PHE A 39 -4.47 -7.33 1.23
CA PHE A 39 -4.99 -8.11 0.10
C PHE A 39 -5.25 -7.24 -1.14
N GLU A 40 -5.93 -6.12 -0.95
CA GLU A 40 -6.16 -5.07 -1.93
C GLU A 40 -4.84 -4.52 -2.46
N LEU A 41 -3.88 -4.24 -1.58
CA LEU A 41 -2.55 -3.80 -1.99
C LEU A 41 -1.90 -4.84 -2.91
N THR A 42 -1.92 -6.12 -2.52
CA THR A 42 -1.31 -7.20 -3.32
C THR A 42 -2.01 -7.34 -4.68
N LYS A 43 -3.34 -7.20 -4.71
CA LYS A 43 -4.15 -7.25 -5.93
C LYS A 43 -3.84 -6.07 -6.88
N ILE A 44 -3.76 -4.85 -6.35
CA ILE A 44 -3.45 -3.65 -7.14
C ILE A 44 -2.01 -3.73 -7.66
N ILE A 45 -1.05 -4.10 -6.82
CA ILE A 45 0.35 -4.29 -7.22
C ILE A 45 0.46 -5.35 -8.33
N SER A 46 -0.24 -6.47 -8.20
CA SER A 46 -0.28 -7.52 -9.22
C SER A 46 -0.88 -7.02 -10.54
N SER A 47 -1.91 -6.18 -10.49
CA SER A 47 -2.52 -5.58 -11.68
C SER A 47 -1.61 -4.58 -12.40
N HIS A 48 -0.68 -3.93 -11.67
CA HIS A 48 0.29 -2.97 -12.22
C HIS A 48 1.62 -3.61 -12.65
N LEU A 49 1.84 -4.89 -12.33
CA LEU A 49 3.07 -5.64 -12.65
C LEU A 49 2.97 -6.48 -13.94
N LYS A 50 1.91 -6.28 -14.75
CA LYS A 50 1.84 -6.85 -16.10
C LYS A 50 2.86 -6.23 -17.04
#